data_AF-A0A7X9B9W6-F1
#
_entry.id   AF-A0A7X9B9W6-F1
#
_cell.length_a   1.000
_cell.length_b   1.000
_cell.length_c   1.000
_cell.angle_alpha   90.00
_cell.angle_beta   90.00
_cell.angle_gamma   90.00
#
_symmetry.space_group_name_H-M   'P 1'
#
loop_
_entity.id
_entity.type
_entity.pdbx_description
1 polymer ?
#
loop_
_entity_poly.entity_id
_entity_poly.type
_entity_poly.pdbx_seq_one_letter_code
_entity_poly.pdbx_strand_id
1 'polypeptide(L)'
;MEENAFIKPPERIPFYLKLGMIISKKVTKKDLLVPKLLAWYPKVAISSGVLESLVAHGKKDLNERILKLIRIQSSMSVACPFCIDMNSFEYEKSGISEEEMQVLAGKIGLEQVNSFSAREILAIEYTKLISQTPVNISTEFIEKVKSEFTEREIVILASTAAQVNYWARLIKALGAPSAGFSNKCDI
;
A
#
# COMPACT_ATOMS: atom_id res chain seq x y z
N MET A 1 6.99 20.44 16.12
CA MET A 1 7.08 19.23 16.96
C MET A 1 7.88 18.24 16.12
N GLU A 2 9.13 17.93 16.50
CA GLU A 2 10.01 17.11 15.64
C GLU A 2 9.34 15.76 15.35
N GLU A 3 8.95 15.54 14.09
CA GLU A 3 8.34 14.31 13.59
C GLU A 3 9.36 13.17 13.58
N ASN A 4 9.70 12.69 14.77
CA ASN A 4 10.65 11.61 14.94
C ASN A 4 9.92 10.30 15.23
N ALA A 5 10.33 9.24 14.54
CA ALA A 5 9.99 7.86 14.87
C ALA A 5 10.29 7.55 16.35
N PHE A 6 9.70 6.48 16.88
CA PHE A 6 9.91 6.06 18.27
C PHE A 6 11.38 5.70 18.58
N ILE A 7 12.15 5.37 17.55
CA ILE A 7 13.59 5.09 17.64
C ILE A 7 14.35 5.88 16.57
N LYS A 8 15.61 6.21 16.86
CA LYS A 8 16.53 6.80 15.88
C LYS A 8 17.17 5.72 15.00
N PRO A 9 17.55 6.01 13.75
CA PRO A 9 18.36 5.08 12.95
C PRO A 9 19.71 4.75 13.61
N PRO A 10 20.32 3.58 13.32
CA PRO A 10 21.64 3.25 13.84
C PRO A 10 22.71 4.16 13.23
N GLU A 11 23.74 4.50 14.01
CA GLU A 11 24.86 5.34 13.56
C GLU A 11 25.65 4.71 12.41
N ARG A 12 25.74 3.37 12.39
CA ARG A 12 26.50 2.61 11.39
C ARG A 12 25.55 1.73 10.57
N ILE A 13 25.36 2.09 9.31
CA ILE A 13 24.59 1.30 8.35
C ILE A 13 25.55 0.45 7.49
N PRO A 14 25.33 -0.87 7.40
CA PRO A 14 26.11 -1.74 6.52
C PRO A 14 26.08 -1.28 5.05
N PHE A 15 27.20 -1.42 4.34
CA PHE A 15 27.34 -0.85 2.99
C PHE A 15 26.33 -1.43 1.98
N TYR A 16 25.98 -2.71 2.09
CA TYR A 16 25.01 -3.36 1.21
C TYR A 16 23.59 -2.79 1.38
N LEU A 17 23.20 -2.37 2.59
CA LEU A 17 21.92 -1.69 2.81
C LEU A 17 21.93 -0.26 2.26
N LYS A 18 23.08 0.43 2.31
CA LYS A 18 23.21 1.77 1.71
C LYS A 18 22.94 1.73 0.21
N LEU A 19 23.37 0.67 -0.48
CA LEU A 19 23.08 0.49 -1.91
C LEU A 19 21.57 0.39 -2.17
N GLY A 20 20.85 -0.41 -1.38
CA GLY A 20 19.39 -0.50 -1.44
C GLY A 20 18.70 0.84 -1.16
N MET A 21 19.18 1.61 -0.17
CA MET A 21 18.67 2.94 0.13
C MET A 21 18.90 3.94 -1.01
N ILE A 22 20.05 3.88 -1.69
CA ILE A 22 20.32 4.72 -2.87
C ILE A 22 19.33 4.40 -3.99
N ILE A 23 19.06 3.12 -4.24
CA ILE A 23 18.06 2.69 -5.24
C ILE A 23 16.68 3.20 -4.84
N SER A 24 16.27 2.97 -3.59
CA SER A 24 15.00 3.45 -3.06
C SER A 24 14.85 4.96 -3.24
N LYS A 25 15.86 5.75 -2.84
CA LYS A 25 15.88 7.20 -3.00
C LYS A 25 15.79 7.66 -4.46
N LYS A 26 16.40 6.92 -5.39
CA LYS A 26 16.30 7.22 -6.84
C LYS A 26 14.90 6.96 -7.38
N VAL A 27 14.26 5.87 -6.96
CA VAL A 27 12.92 5.49 -7.41
C VAL A 27 11.87 6.42 -6.83
N THR A 28 11.93 6.67 -5.52
CA THR A 28 10.93 7.49 -4.80
C THR A 28 11.21 8.98 -4.85
N LYS A 29 12.43 9.37 -5.27
CA LYS A 29 12.95 10.74 -5.21
C LYS A 29 12.96 11.32 -3.79
N LYS A 30 12.86 10.48 -2.74
CA LYS A 30 12.81 10.88 -1.34
C LYS A 30 13.78 10.09 -0.48
N ASP A 31 14.34 10.76 0.51
CA ASP A 31 15.19 10.13 1.51
C ASP A 31 14.34 9.57 2.65
N LEU A 32 13.90 8.32 2.50
CA LEU A 32 12.95 7.69 3.41
C LEU A 32 13.59 7.34 4.76
N LEU A 33 12.88 7.63 5.85
CA LEU A 33 13.30 7.25 7.20
C LEU A 33 13.19 5.74 7.43
N VAL A 34 12.14 5.10 6.92
CA VAL A 34 11.83 3.68 7.19
C VAL A 34 13.00 2.74 6.84
N PRO A 35 13.63 2.80 5.64
CA PRO A 35 14.80 1.97 5.35
C PRO A 35 15.95 2.16 6.35
N LYS A 36 16.17 3.39 6.82
CA LYS A 36 17.22 3.70 7.81
C LYS A 36 16.90 3.08 9.17
N LEU A 37 15.63 3.08 9.59
CA LEU A 37 15.20 2.41 10.83
C LEU A 37 15.39 0.90 10.75
N LEU A 38 15.05 0.29 9.61
CA LEU A 38 15.20 -1.16 9.42
C LEU A 38 16.67 -1.61 9.43
N ALA A 39 17.64 -0.70 9.30
CA ALA A 39 19.06 -1.03 9.40
C ALA A 39 19.47 -1.55 10.79
N TRP A 40 18.66 -1.32 11.84
CA TRP A 40 18.84 -1.98 13.13
C TRP A 40 18.77 -3.51 13.03
N TYR A 41 18.01 -4.03 12.06
CA TYR A 41 17.93 -5.47 11.80
C TYR A 41 18.02 -5.76 10.29
N PRO A 42 19.25 -5.90 9.74
CA PRO A 42 19.47 -6.03 8.30
C PRO A 42 18.70 -7.14 7.61
N LYS A 43 18.43 -8.25 8.32
CA LYS A 43 17.62 -9.35 7.78
C LYS A 43 16.21 -8.90 7.43
N VAL A 44 15.58 -8.09 8.30
CA VAL A 44 14.27 -7.49 8.01
C VAL A 44 14.38 -6.51 6.85
N ALA A 45 15.36 -5.61 6.86
CA ALA A 45 15.54 -4.66 5.76
C ALA A 45 15.64 -5.37 4.38
N ILE A 46 16.40 -6.46 4.30
CA ILE A 46 16.51 -7.27 3.09
C ILE A 46 15.19 -7.95 2.75
N SER A 47 14.55 -8.64 3.71
CA SER A 47 13.29 -9.35 3.43
C SER A 47 12.16 -8.41 3.02
N SER A 48 12.06 -7.23 3.63
CA SER A 48 11.06 -6.21 3.26
C SER A 48 11.35 -5.67 1.86
N GLY A 49 12.62 -5.44 1.52
CA GLY A 49 13.02 -5.00 0.19
C GLY A 49 12.74 -6.05 -0.89
N VAL A 50 12.93 -7.33 -0.59
CA VAL A 50 12.57 -8.44 -1.49
C VAL A 50 11.05 -8.50 -1.69
N LEU A 51 10.27 -8.44 -0.61
CA LEU A 51 8.81 -8.38 -0.68
C LEU A 51 8.36 -7.19 -1.54
N GLU A 52 8.93 -6.01 -1.32
CA GLU A 52 8.62 -4.82 -2.11
C GLU A 52 8.96 -4.99 -3.58
N SER A 53 10.10 -5.58 -3.90
CA SER A 53 10.59 -5.69 -5.28
C SER A 53 9.86 -6.77 -6.09
N LEU A 54 9.31 -7.79 -5.43
CA LEU A 54 8.70 -8.96 -6.08
C LEU A 54 7.17 -8.96 -6.08
N VAL A 55 6.51 -8.05 -5.35
CA VAL A 55 5.05 -7.90 -5.50
C VAL A 55 4.69 -7.43 -6.90
N ALA A 56 3.47 -7.69 -7.35
CA ALA A 56 2.98 -7.23 -8.64
C ALA A 56 2.99 -5.70 -8.76
N HIS A 57 3.69 -5.15 -9.76
CA HIS A 57 3.80 -3.70 -10.01
C HIS A 57 3.14 -3.23 -11.31
N GLY A 58 2.53 -4.13 -12.08
CA GLY A 58 1.87 -3.80 -13.36
C GLY A 58 2.46 -4.51 -14.57
N LYS A 59 2.02 -4.11 -15.77
CA LYS A 59 2.48 -4.58 -17.10
C LYS A 59 2.10 -6.00 -17.55
N LYS A 60 2.18 -7.03 -16.69
CA LYS A 60 1.88 -8.44 -17.07
C LYS A 60 1.10 -9.25 -16.03
N ASP A 61 0.91 -8.72 -14.83
CA ASP A 61 0.33 -9.46 -13.71
C ASP A 61 -1.18 -9.22 -13.55
N LEU A 62 -1.57 -7.95 -13.47
CA LEU A 62 -2.95 -7.46 -13.36
C LEU A 62 -2.98 -5.99 -13.84
N ASN A 63 -4.16 -5.46 -14.14
CA ASN A 63 -4.34 -4.05 -14.49
C ASN A 63 -3.71 -3.13 -13.41
N GLU A 64 -2.82 -2.22 -13.85
CA GLU A 64 -2.14 -1.26 -12.99
C GLU A 64 -3.10 -0.41 -12.15
N ARG A 65 -4.24 -0.04 -12.72
CA ARG A 65 -5.31 0.68 -12.02
C ARG A 65 -5.88 -0.11 -10.86
N ILE A 66 -6.19 -1.40 -11.06
CA ILE A 66 -6.69 -2.27 -9.98
C ILE A 66 -5.63 -2.39 -8.86
N LEU A 67 -4.36 -2.59 -9.21
CA LEU A 67 -3.28 -2.64 -8.21
C LEU A 67 -3.17 -1.33 -7.42
N LYS A 68 -3.35 -0.17 -8.07
CA LYS A 68 -3.36 1.15 -7.41
C LYS A 68 -4.55 1.27 -6.46
N LEU A 69 -5.76 0.88 -6.88
CA LEU A 69 -6.96 0.87 -6.04
C LEU A 69 -6.77 0.03 -4.78
N ILE A 70 -6.22 -1.19 -4.91
CA ILE A 70 -5.93 -2.09 -3.78
C ILE A 70 -4.95 -1.46 -2.81
N ARG A 71 -3.86 -0.87 -3.32
CA ARG A 71 -2.84 -0.25 -2.47
C ARG A 71 -3.41 0.92 -1.66
N ILE A 72 -4.21 1.77 -2.31
CA ILE A 72 -4.87 2.90 -1.65
C ILE A 72 -5.90 2.39 -0.65
N GLN A 73 -6.82 1.50 -1.05
CA GLN A 73 -7.87 0.97 -0.17
C GLN A 73 -7.27 0.26 1.05
N SER A 74 -6.21 -0.52 0.88
CA SER A 74 -5.52 -1.18 2.00
C SER A 74 -4.87 -0.16 2.94
N SER A 75 -4.25 0.88 2.40
CA SER A 75 -3.65 1.97 3.20
C SER A 75 -4.71 2.71 4.04
N MET A 76 -5.88 2.97 3.46
CA MET A 76 -7.04 3.56 4.15
C MET A 76 -7.57 2.64 5.24
N SER A 77 -7.75 1.35 4.93
CA SER A 77 -8.33 0.38 5.87
C SER A 77 -7.48 0.17 7.12
N VAL A 78 -6.15 0.23 7.00
CA VAL A 78 -5.21 0.10 8.14
C VAL A 78 -4.90 1.45 8.81
N ALA A 79 -5.37 2.56 8.22
CA ALA A 79 -5.13 3.93 8.67
C ALA A 79 -3.64 4.22 8.92
N CYS A 80 -2.80 4.02 7.90
CA CYS A 80 -1.35 4.29 7.95
C CYS A 80 -1.03 5.57 7.17
N PRO A 81 -0.68 6.70 7.83
CA PRO A 81 -0.42 7.97 7.14
C PRO A 81 0.69 7.88 6.09
N PHE A 82 1.81 7.21 6.40
CA PHE A 82 2.88 6.98 5.42
C PHE A 82 2.40 6.20 4.20
N CYS A 83 1.60 5.16 4.43
CA CYS A 83 1.12 4.27 3.38
C CYS A 83 0.09 4.97 2.51
N ILE A 84 -0.80 5.77 3.12
CA ILE A 84 -1.77 6.62 2.41
C ILE A 84 -1.00 7.57 1.52
N ASP A 85 -0.10 8.37 2.10
CA ASP A 85 0.74 9.35 1.40
C ASP A 85 1.46 8.75 0.18
N MET A 86 2.15 7.63 0.36
CA MET A 86 2.91 6.97 -0.70
C MET A 86 2.00 6.32 -1.76
N ASN A 87 0.96 5.61 -1.35
CA ASN A 87 0.13 4.84 -2.29
C ASN A 87 -0.91 5.69 -3.01
N SER A 88 -1.37 6.81 -2.44
CA SER A 88 -2.24 7.76 -3.13
C SER A 88 -1.48 8.75 -4.02
N PHE A 89 -0.16 8.86 -3.89
CA PHE A 89 0.63 9.78 -4.71
C PHE A 89 0.39 9.54 -6.20
N GLU A 90 0.05 10.61 -6.93
CA GLU A 90 -0.24 10.61 -8.37
C GLU A 90 -1.31 9.57 -8.78
N TYR A 91 -2.35 9.38 -7.96
CA TYR A 91 -3.44 8.45 -8.25
C TYR A 91 -4.11 8.75 -9.61
N GLU A 92 -4.13 10.02 -10.02
CA GLU A 92 -4.72 10.48 -11.28
C GLU A 92 -4.02 9.86 -12.50
N LYS A 93 -2.72 9.54 -12.39
CA LYS A 93 -1.97 8.85 -13.46
C LYS A 93 -2.43 7.41 -13.69
N SER A 94 -3.13 6.82 -12.73
CA SER A 94 -3.80 5.52 -12.86
C SER A 94 -5.26 5.66 -13.30
N GLY A 95 -5.66 6.86 -13.75
CA GLY A 95 -7.01 7.20 -14.18
C GLY A 95 -8.02 7.31 -13.04
N ILE A 96 -7.58 7.30 -11.78
CA ILE A 96 -8.48 7.37 -10.61
C ILE A 96 -8.95 8.82 -10.49
N SER A 97 -10.27 9.04 -10.41
CA SER A 97 -10.84 10.39 -10.27
C SER A 97 -10.83 10.86 -8.81
N GLU A 98 -11.01 12.16 -8.58
CA GLU A 98 -11.15 12.71 -7.23
C GLU A 98 -12.38 12.13 -6.51
N GLU A 99 -13.48 11.91 -7.24
CA GLU A 99 -14.70 11.30 -6.70
C GLU A 99 -14.46 9.84 -6.27
N GLU A 100 -13.74 9.07 -7.09
CA GLU A 100 -13.31 7.71 -6.75
C GLU A 100 -12.38 7.70 -5.53
N MET A 101 -11.49 8.69 -5.39
CA MET A 101 -10.67 8.84 -4.19
C MET A 101 -11.49 9.13 -2.94
N GLN A 102 -12.58 9.90 -3.05
CA GLN A 102 -13.50 10.14 -1.93
C GLN A 102 -14.18 8.84 -1.48
N VAL A 103 -14.50 7.91 -2.40
CA VAL A 103 -14.97 6.56 -2.06
C VAL A 103 -13.92 5.77 -1.28
N LEU A 104 -12.67 5.76 -1.75
CA LEU A 104 -11.57 5.04 -1.10
C LEU A 104 -11.27 5.59 0.30
N ALA A 105 -11.38 6.92 0.46
CA ALA A 105 -11.26 7.63 1.73
C ALA A 105 -12.48 7.43 2.66
N GLY A 106 -13.54 6.77 2.20
CA GLY A 106 -14.76 6.53 2.96
C GLY A 106 -15.60 7.78 3.21
N LYS A 107 -15.39 8.85 2.43
CA LYS A 107 -16.15 10.12 2.51
C LYS A 107 -17.52 10.00 1.86
N ILE A 108 -17.61 9.19 0.81
CA ILE A 108 -18.86 8.83 0.13
C ILE A 108 -18.94 7.32 -0.07
N GLY A 109 -20.14 6.81 -0.29
CA GLY A 109 -20.38 5.38 -0.51
C GLY A 109 -20.03 4.94 -1.94
N LEU A 110 -19.75 3.65 -2.09
CA LEU A 110 -19.33 3.06 -3.37
C LEU A 110 -20.45 3.08 -4.41
N GLU A 111 -21.70 3.05 -3.95
CA GLU A 111 -22.93 3.18 -4.74
C GLU A 111 -23.15 4.57 -5.34
N GLN A 112 -22.41 5.60 -4.88
CA GLN A 112 -22.54 6.97 -5.37
C GLN A 112 -21.69 7.24 -6.62
N VAL A 113 -20.78 6.33 -6.96
CA VAL A 113 -19.83 6.49 -8.08
C VAL A 113 -19.99 5.37 -9.09
N ASN A 114 -20.48 5.71 -10.28
CA ASN A 114 -20.79 4.75 -11.34
C ASN A 114 -19.61 4.49 -12.30
N SER A 115 -18.45 5.11 -12.09
CA SER A 115 -17.28 4.96 -12.98
C SER A 115 -16.46 3.69 -12.72
N PHE A 116 -16.64 3.03 -11.57
CA PHE A 116 -16.00 1.76 -11.28
C PHE A 116 -16.63 0.61 -12.08
N SER A 117 -15.79 -0.24 -12.67
CA SER A 117 -16.22 -1.52 -13.21
C SER A 117 -16.55 -2.52 -12.10
N ALA A 118 -17.38 -3.52 -12.39
CA ALA A 118 -17.72 -4.59 -11.44
C ALA A 118 -16.46 -5.27 -10.84
N ARG A 119 -15.42 -5.45 -11.66
CA ARG A 119 -14.14 -6.02 -11.24
C ARG A 119 -13.40 -5.13 -10.24
N GLU A 120 -13.43 -3.81 -10.43
CA GLU A 120 -12.82 -2.86 -9.50
C GLU A 120 -13.57 -2.77 -8.18
N ILE A 121 -14.91 -2.79 -8.23
CA ILE A 121 -15.77 -2.85 -7.05
C ILE A 121 -15.40 -4.07 -6.18
N LEU A 122 -15.35 -5.26 -6.78
CA LEU A 122 -14.96 -6.47 -6.06
C LEU A 122 -13.54 -6.40 -5.51
N ALA A 123 -12.58 -5.82 -6.24
CA ALA A 123 -11.22 -5.65 -5.74
C ALA A 123 -11.15 -4.72 -4.52
N ILE A 124 -11.91 -3.62 -4.53
CA ILE A 124 -12.01 -2.67 -3.42
C ILE A 124 -12.64 -3.34 -2.19
N GLU A 125 -13.78 -4.02 -2.37
CA GLU A 125 -14.49 -4.72 -1.30
C GLU A 125 -13.65 -5.86 -0.72
N TYR A 126 -13.04 -6.69 -1.56
CA TYR A 126 -12.12 -7.74 -1.14
C TYR A 126 -10.98 -7.17 -0.31
N THR A 127 -10.38 -6.06 -0.76
CA THR A 127 -9.29 -5.39 -0.04
C THR A 127 -9.73 -4.88 1.34
N LYS A 128 -10.93 -4.31 1.47
CA LYS A 128 -11.51 -3.90 2.75
C LYS A 128 -11.62 -5.10 3.70
N LEU A 129 -12.19 -6.21 3.22
CA LEU A 129 -12.44 -7.42 4.01
C LEU A 129 -11.17 -8.15 4.47
N ILE A 130 -10.07 -8.09 3.70
CA ILE A 130 -8.80 -8.71 4.08
C ILE A 130 -7.87 -7.78 4.87
N SER A 131 -8.17 -6.48 4.93
CA SER A 131 -7.39 -5.51 5.71
C SER A 131 -8.01 -5.20 7.08
N GLN A 132 -9.29 -5.54 7.31
CA GLN A 132 -9.96 -5.37 8.60
C GLN A 132 -9.44 -6.33 9.68
N THR A 133 -9.76 -6.03 10.94
CA THR A 133 -9.41 -6.85 12.11
C THR A 133 -10.68 -7.13 12.92
N PRO A 134 -11.13 -8.40 13.04
CA PRO A 134 -10.56 -9.60 12.42
C PRO A 134 -10.78 -9.65 10.91
N VAL A 135 -9.94 -10.40 10.20
CA VAL A 135 -10.19 -10.74 8.80
C VAL A 135 -11.42 -11.64 8.74
N ASN A 136 -12.38 -11.27 7.90
CA ASN A 136 -13.61 -12.03 7.71
C ASN A 136 -14.06 -11.92 6.26
N ILE A 137 -14.19 -13.06 5.59
CA ILE A 137 -14.63 -13.17 4.19
C ILE A 137 -15.65 -14.30 4.13
N SER A 138 -16.84 -14.03 3.61
CA SER A 138 -17.85 -15.07 3.44
C SER A 138 -17.56 -15.95 2.22
N THR A 139 -18.00 -17.21 2.27
CA THR A 139 -17.91 -18.13 1.12
C THR A 139 -18.68 -17.57 -0.08
N GLU A 140 -19.84 -16.95 0.13
CA GLU A 140 -20.60 -16.33 -0.96
C GLU A 140 -19.81 -15.21 -1.65
N PHE A 141 -19.08 -14.38 -0.87
CA PHE A 141 -18.30 -13.30 -1.44
C PHE A 141 -17.11 -13.82 -2.24
N ILE A 142 -16.39 -14.85 -1.75
CA ILE A 142 -15.26 -15.39 -2.50
C ILE A 142 -15.70 -16.04 -3.83
N GLU A 143 -16.90 -16.61 -3.91
CA GLU A 143 -17.43 -17.12 -5.19
C GLU A 143 -17.69 -16.00 -6.21
N LYS A 144 -18.15 -14.82 -5.76
CA LYS A 144 -18.25 -13.61 -6.62
C LYS A 144 -16.88 -13.13 -7.09
N VAL A 145 -15.87 -13.18 -6.21
CA VAL A 145 -14.49 -12.84 -6.61
C VAL A 145 -13.97 -13.84 -7.65
N LYS A 146 -14.23 -15.14 -7.49
CA LYS A 146 -13.81 -16.18 -8.45
C LYS A 146 -14.51 -16.10 -9.80
N SER A 147 -15.72 -15.53 -9.89
CA SER A 147 -16.39 -15.34 -11.18
C SER A 147 -15.73 -14.27 -12.03
N GLU A 148 -15.05 -13.30 -11.41
CA GLU A 148 -14.39 -12.20 -12.11
C GLU A 148 -12.87 -12.37 -12.20
N PHE A 149 -12.22 -12.99 -11.19
CA PHE A 149 -10.77 -13.11 -11.11
C PHE A 149 -10.30 -14.57 -11.23
N THR A 150 -9.23 -14.78 -11.99
CA THR A 150 -8.53 -16.07 -11.99
C THR A 150 -7.85 -16.32 -10.65
N GLU A 151 -7.54 -17.58 -10.33
CA GLU A 151 -6.82 -17.95 -9.10
C GLU A 151 -5.49 -17.20 -8.97
N ARG A 152 -4.75 -17.05 -10.08
CA ARG A 152 -3.52 -16.26 -10.12
C ARG A 152 -3.76 -14.82 -9.72
N GLU A 153 -4.81 -14.20 -10.25
CA GLU A 153 -5.14 -12.82 -9.93
C GLU A 153 -5.60 -12.67 -8.49
N ILE A 154 -6.36 -13.62 -7.92
CA ILE A 154 -6.73 -13.62 -6.51
C ILE A 154 -5.48 -13.62 -5.61
N VAL A 155 -4.45 -14.42 -5.95
CA VAL A 155 -3.16 -14.40 -5.24
C VAL A 155 -2.49 -13.02 -5.37
N ILE A 156 -2.56 -12.39 -6.54
CA ILE A 156 -2.05 -11.03 -6.76
C ILE A 156 -2.81 -10.00 -5.90
N LEU A 157 -4.16 -10.07 -5.84
CA LEU A 157 -4.99 -9.19 -5.01
C LEU A 157 -4.58 -9.31 -3.52
N ALA A 158 -4.56 -10.55 -3.03
CA ALA A 158 -4.26 -10.87 -1.64
C ALA A 158 -2.84 -10.44 -1.24
N SER A 159 -1.84 -10.78 -2.05
CA SER A 159 -0.44 -10.44 -1.78
C SER A 159 -0.16 -8.93 -1.85
N THR A 160 -0.82 -8.21 -2.77
CA THR A 160 -0.71 -6.75 -2.87
C THR A 160 -1.28 -6.07 -1.64
N ALA A 161 -2.46 -6.47 -1.17
CA ALA A 161 -3.03 -5.95 0.06
C ALA A 161 -2.23 -6.37 1.31
N ALA A 162 -1.75 -7.62 1.37
CA ALA A 162 -0.95 -8.12 2.47
C ALA A 162 0.37 -7.36 2.60
N GLN A 163 1.02 -7.02 1.48
CA GLN A 163 2.21 -6.17 1.47
C GLN A 163 1.96 -4.81 2.11
N VAL A 164 0.87 -4.14 1.74
CA VAL A 164 0.51 -2.84 2.33
C VAL A 164 0.18 -2.99 3.81
N ASN A 165 -0.55 -4.04 4.19
CA ASN A 165 -0.84 -4.38 5.59
C ASN A 165 0.42 -4.63 6.42
N TYR A 166 1.44 -5.27 5.84
CA TYR A 166 2.75 -5.50 6.45
C TYR A 166 3.46 -4.17 6.70
N TRP A 167 3.61 -3.33 5.67
CA TRP A 167 4.25 -2.02 5.81
C TRP A 167 3.50 -1.12 6.79
N ALA A 168 2.18 -1.10 6.72
CA ALA A 168 1.35 -0.29 7.60
C ALA A 168 1.56 -0.63 9.08
N ARG A 169 1.55 -1.92 9.43
CA ARG A 169 1.78 -2.34 10.82
C ARG A 169 3.23 -2.09 11.24
N LEU A 170 4.19 -2.40 10.38
CA LEU A 170 5.61 -2.19 10.66
C LEU A 170 5.93 -0.70 10.89
N ILE A 171 5.45 0.18 10.01
CA ILE A 171 5.73 1.62 10.06
C ILE A 171 5.04 2.27 11.27
N LYS A 172 3.77 1.92 11.53
CA LYS A 172 3.04 2.40 12.70
C LYS A 172 3.70 1.95 14.00
N ALA A 173 4.18 0.70 14.06
CA ALA A 173 4.90 0.19 15.23
C ALA A 173 6.26 0.90 15.47
N LEU A 174 6.86 1.46 14.42
CA LEU A 174 8.09 2.27 14.52
C LEU A 174 7.80 3.77 14.72
N GLY A 175 6.54 4.19 14.62
CA GLY A 175 6.14 5.60 14.73
C GLY A 175 6.66 6.49 13.60
N ALA A 176 7.02 5.94 12.44
CA ALA A 176 7.57 6.77 11.37
C ALA A 176 6.46 7.66 10.74
N PRO A 177 6.72 8.97 10.54
CA PRO A 177 5.75 9.91 9.98
C PRO A 177 5.53 9.65 8.48
N SER A 178 4.64 10.42 7.85
CA SER A 178 4.52 10.42 6.39
C SER A 178 5.84 10.85 5.72
N ALA A 179 6.02 10.48 4.45
CA ALA A 179 7.23 10.84 3.69
C ALA A 179 7.05 12.15 2.91
N GLY A 180 5.84 12.71 2.88
CA GLY A 180 5.46 13.94 2.20
C GLY A 180 5.42 13.80 0.68
N PHE A 181 4.97 12.66 0.15
CA PHE A 181 4.76 12.49 -1.30
C PHE A 181 3.63 13.39 -1.80
N SER A 182 2.57 13.52 -1.03
CA SER A 182 1.39 14.32 -1.32
C SER A 182 1.46 15.65 -0.56
N ASN A 183 1.21 16.76 -1.26
CA ASN A 183 1.24 18.12 -0.70
C ASN A 183 -0.06 18.53 0.03
N LYS A 184 -0.96 17.58 0.34
CA LYS A 184 -2.35 17.89 0.72
C LYS A 184 -2.78 17.11 1.96
N CYS A 185 -3.32 17.84 2.93
CA CYS A 185 -4.10 17.33 4.06
C CYS A 185 -5.54 16.96 3.66
N ASP A 186 -5.81 16.71 2.38
CA ASP A 186 -7.17 16.66 1.83
C ASP A 186 -7.78 15.24 1.77
N ILE A 187 -7.03 14.21 2.17
CA ILE A 187 -7.50 12.81 2.18
C ILE A 187 -7.81 12.38 3.60
#